data_AF-A0A3A5W9R9-F1
#
_entry.id   AF-A0A3A5W9R9-F1
#
_cell.length_a   1.000
_cell.length_b   1.000
_cell.length_c   1.000
_cell.angle_alpha   90.00
_cell.angle_beta   90.00
_cell.angle_gamma   90.00
#
_symmetry.space_group_name_H-M   'P 1'
#
loop_
_entity.id
_entity.type
_entity.pdbx_description
1 polymer ?
#
loop_
_entity_poly.entity_id
_entity_poly.type
_entity_poly.pdbx_seq_one_letter_code
_entity_poly.pdbx_strand_id
1 'polypeptide(L)'
;DTVTAILYPEGIDDAWRTRLKDHYGTQVIGGQDDLKGKMFRVGSMGETPIEEMVEGCRRMFACFAEMGVDLPDLKVEEYFA
;
A
#
# COMPACT_ATOMS: atom_id res chain seq x y z
N ASP A 1 -4.47 17.43 -3.25
CA ASP A 1 -4.08 16.65 -2.06
C ASP A 1 -5.12 15.60 -1.75
N THR A 2 -4.85 14.37 -2.15
CA THR A 2 -5.79 13.25 -2.01
C THR A 2 -5.18 12.18 -1.12
N VAL A 3 -6.02 11.50 -0.36
CA VAL A 3 -5.68 10.31 0.43
C VAL A 3 -6.66 9.21 0.07
N THR A 4 -6.14 8.02 -0.23
CA THR A 4 -6.95 6.85 -0.56
C THR A 4 -6.93 5.86 0.59
N ALA A 5 -8.11 5.50 1.09
CA ALA A 5 -8.32 4.52 2.13
C ALA A 5 -8.52 3.12 1.53
N ILE A 6 -7.76 2.13 2.01
CA ILE A 6 -7.81 0.74 1.51
C ILE A 6 -7.95 -0.20 2.71
N LEU A 7 -9.00 -1.04 2.70
CA LEU A 7 -9.17 -2.10 3.69
C LEU A 7 -8.12 -3.19 3.47
N TYR A 8 -7.61 -3.76 4.55
CA TYR A 8 -6.76 -4.94 4.42
C TYR A 8 -7.55 -6.11 3.85
N PRO A 9 -6.95 -6.93 2.98
CA PRO A 9 -7.55 -8.19 2.57
C PRO A 9 -7.65 -9.14 3.78
N GLU A 10 -8.47 -10.17 3.66
CA GLU A 10 -8.64 -11.17 4.71
C GLU A 10 -7.29 -11.80 5.08
N GLY A 11 -7.04 -11.96 6.39
CA GLY A 11 -5.79 -12.51 6.90
C GLY A 11 -4.61 -11.52 6.98
N ILE A 12 -4.80 -10.27 6.56
CA ILE A 12 -3.78 -9.21 6.68
C ILE A 12 -4.22 -8.15 7.70
N ASP A 13 -3.25 -7.64 8.47
CA ASP A 13 -3.44 -6.58 9.45
C ASP A 13 -2.30 -5.54 9.40
N ASP A 14 -2.18 -4.72 10.45
CA ASP A 14 -1.17 -3.65 10.53
C ASP A 14 0.29 -4.15 10.57
N ALA A 15 0.52 -5.47 10.74
CA ALA A 15 1.85 -6.06 10.58
C ALA A 15 2.37 -5.86 9.15
N TRP A 16 1.48 -5.85 8.15
CA TRP A 16 1.87 -5.54 6.76
C TRP A 16 2.47 -4.15 6.62
N ARG A 17 1.90 -3.14 7.27
CA ARG A 17 2.44 -1.77 7.25
C ARG A 17 3.81 -1.69 7.90
N THR A 18 4.01 -2.45 8.97
CA THR A 18 5.31 -2.53 9.66
C THR A 18 6.35 -3.18 8.74
N ARG A 19 6.00 -4.30 8.09
CA ARG A 19 6.85 -4.98 7.12
C ARG A 19 7.18 -4.09 5.91
N LEU A 20 6.18 -3.41 5.35
CA LEU A 20 6.36 -2.50 4.21
C LEU A 20 7.37 -1.38 4.55
N LYS A 21 7.28 -0.82 5.75
CA LYS A 21 8.25 0.17 6.22
C LYS A 21 9.64 -0.43 6.37
N ASP A 22 9.76 -1.56 7.04
CA ASP A 22 11.06 -2.11 7.46
C ASP A 22 11.81 -2.78 6.31
N HIS A 23 11.10 -3.43 5.39
CA HIS A 23 11.70 -4.18 4.27
C HIS A 23 11.76 -3.38 2.96
N TYR A 24 10.81 -2.49 2.73
CA TYR A 24 10.70 -1.75 1.46
C TYR A 24 10.94 -0.25 1.61
N GLY A 25 11.14 0.24 2.84
CA GLY A 25 11.30 1.68 3.11
C GLY A 25 10.06 2.51 2.79
N THR A 26 8.91 1.88 2.56
CA THR A 26 7.67 2.55 2.14
C THR A 26 6.73 2.68 3.32
N GLN A 27 6.25 3.90 3.58
CA GLN A 27 5.36 4.19 4.70
C GLN A 27 3.97 4.55 4.21
N VAL A 28 2.97 3.91 4.79
CA VAL A 28 1.55 4.27 4.65
C VAL A 28 0.96 4.59 6.02
N ILE A 29 -0.20 5.23 6.03
CA ILE A 29 -0.83 5.69 7.26
C ILE A 29 -1.86 4.65 7.68
N GLY A 30 -1.81 4.17 8.92
CA GLY A 30 -2.83 3.24 9.44
C GLY A 30 -4.23 3.88 9.56
N GLY A 31 -5.23 3.02 9.74
CA GLY A 31 -6.56 3.43 10.19
C GLY A 31 -6.54 4.12 11.57
N GLN A 32 -7.57 4.90 11.86
CA GLN A 32 -7.78 5.57 13.15
C GLN A 32 -8.96 4.93 13.89
N ASP A 33 -8.95 5.02 15.22
CA ASP A 33 -10.01 4.52 16.11
C ASP A 33 -10.44 3.08 15.76
N ASP A 34 -11.73 2.84 15.51
CA ASP A 34 -12.33 1.55 15.13
C ASP A 34 -11.73 0.89 13.88
N LEU A 35 -11.00 1.64 13.06
CA LEU A 35 -10.37 1.18 11.82
C LEU A 35 -8.90 0.80 11.99
N LYS A 36 -8.33 0.97 13.20
CA LYS A 36 -6.96 0.57 13.48
C LYS A 36 -6.78 -0.93 13.24
N GLY A 37 -5.77 -1.29 12.45
CA GLY A 37 -5.47 -2.68 12.08
C GLY A 37 -6.41 -3.30 11.04
N LYS A 38 -7.41 -2.56 10.53
CA LYS A 38 -8.34 -3.02 9.49
C LYS A 38 -8.09 -2.39 8.13
N MET A 39 -7.34 -1.29 8.09
CA MET A 39 -7.09 -0.53 6.89
C MET A 39 -5.78 0.26 6.94
N PHE A 40 -5.36 0.72 5.78
CA PHE A 40 -4.31 1.70 5.60
C PHE A 40 -4.75 2.79 4.62
N ARG A 41 -3.95 3.84 4.54
CA ARG A 41 -4.19 5.01 3.71
C ARG A 41 -2.92 5.39 2.96
N VAL A 42 -3.08 5.59 1.66
CA VAL A 42 -2.03 6.06 0.75
C VAL A 42 -2.22 7.55 0.53
N GLY A 43 -1.25 8.36 0.93
CA GLY A 43 -1.27 9.80 0.68
C GLY A 43 -0.57 10.13 -0.63
N SER A 44 -1.23 10.89 -1.50
CA SER A 44 -0.65 11.45 -2.74
C SER A 44 -0.74 12.97 -2.71
N MET A 45 -0.18 13.57 -1.65
CA MET A 45 -0.22 15.01 -1.40
C MET A 45 1.07 15.67 -1.88
N GLY A 46 0.97 16.88 -2.45
CA GLY A 46 2.11 17.61 -3.00
C GLY A 46 2.55 17.12 -4.40
N GLU A 47 3.83 17.32 -4.72
CA GLU A 47 4.43 16.82 -5.95
C GLU A 47 4.81 15.35 -5.78
N THR A 48 3.95 14.45 -6.24
CA THR A 48 4.25 13.01 -6.32
C THR A 48 4.28 12.59 -7.79
N PRO A 49 5.47 12.42 -8.38
CA PRO A 49 5.62 11.96 -9.76
C PRO A 49 4.95 10.59 -9.97
N ILE A 50 4.51 10.33 -11.20
CA ILE A 50 3.94 9.02 -11.59
C ILE A 50 4.91 7.88 -11.25
N GLU A 51 6.21 8.08 -11.48
CA GLU A 51 7.25 7.09 -11.19
C GLU A 51 7.27 6.68 -9.70
N GLU A 52 7.13 7.65 -8.79
CA GLU A 52 7.08 7.37 -7.35
C GLU A 52 5.79 6.63 -6.96
N MET A 53 4.66 6.98 -7.57
CA MET A 53 3.40 6.28 -7.35
C MET A 53 3.45 4.84 -7.83
N VAL A 54 3.99 4.61 -9.03
CA VAL A 54 4.18 3.27 -9.61
C VAL A 54 5.06 2.43 -8.70
N GLU A 55 6.19 2.98 -8.25
CA GLU A 55 7.13 2.26 -7.39
C GLU A 55 6.52 1.97 -6.00
N GLY A 56 5.80 2.93 -5.42
CA GLY A 56 5.04 2.73 -4.19
C GLY A 56 4.04 1.58 -4.31
N CYS A 57 3.27 1.54 -5.40
CA CYS A 57 2.34 0.45 -5.70
C CYS A 57 3.04 -0.90 -5.82
N ARG A 58 4.14 -0.99 -6.58
CA ARG A 58 4.90 -2.24 -6.74
C ARG A 58 5.38 -2.80 -5.39
N ARG A 59 5.91 -1.95 -4.52
CA ARG A 59 6.37 -2.35 -3.17
C ARG A 59 5.21 -2.84 -2.31
N MET A 60 4.05 -2.18 -2.40
CA MET A 60 2.84 -2.64 -1.71
C MET A 60 2.41 -4.03 -2.18
N PHE A 61 2.34 -4.27 -3.51
CA PHE A 61 2.01 -5.58 -4.07
C PHE A 61 3.00 -6.66 -3.66
N ALA A 62 4.30 -6.39 -3.74
CA ALA A 62 5.33 -7.33 -3.32
C ALA A 62 5.20 -7.71 -1.83
N CYS A 63 4.95 -6.73 -0.96
CA CYS A 63 4.74 -6.97 0.47
C CYS A 63 3.48 -7.81 0.74
N PHE A 64 2.40 -7.60 -0.01
CA PHE A 64 1.19 -8.44 0.10
C PHE A 64 1.45 -9.89 -0.36
N ALA A 65 2.13 -10.06 -1.51
CA ALA A 65 2.47 -11.38 -2.03
C ALA A 65 3.35 -12.17 -1.04
N GLU A 66 4.34 -11.51 -0.40
CA GLU A 66 5.18 -12.12 0.63
C GLU A 66 4.45 -12.45 1.94
N MET A 67 3.25 -11.90 2.15
CA MET A 67 2.37 -12.26 3.27
C MET A 67 1.31 -13.30 2.87
N GLY A 68 1.42 -13.88 1.68
CA GLY A 68 0.57 -14.97 1.22
C GLY A 68 -0.74 -14.52 0.56
N VAL A 69 -0.87 -13.23 0.20
CA VAL A 69 -2.01 -12.76 -0.59
C VAL A 69 -1.80 -13.16 -2.05
N ASP A 70 -2.75 -13.92 -2.60
CA ASP A 70 -2.78 -14.23 -4.02
C ASP A 70 -3.21 -12.98 -4.81
N LEU A 71 -2.30 -12.46 -5.63
CA LEU A 71 -2.48 -11.23 -6.39
C LEU A 71 -2.29 -11.54 -7.88
N PRO A 72 -3.15 -10.97 -8.74
CA PRO A 72 -2.97 -11.11 -10.18
C PRO A 72 -1.68 -10.43 -10.63
N ASP A 73 -1.07 -10.95 -11.71
CA ASP A 73 0.07 -10.31 -12.36
C ASP A 73 -0.38 -8.99 -12.98
N LEU A 74 -0.04 -7.89 -12.32
CA LEU A 74 -0.48 -6.53 -12.66
C LEU A 74 0.71 -5.68 -13.07
N LYS A 75 0.64 -5.12 -14.27
CA LYS A 75 1.55 -4.07 -14.71
C LYS A 75 1.04 -2.72 -14.24
N VAL A 76 1.56 -2.26 -13.11
CA VAL A 76 1.12 -1.03 -12.42
C VAL A 76 1.17 0.18 -13.36
N GLU A 77 2.18 0.27 -14.22
CA GLU A 77 2.43 1.37 -15.15
C GLU A 77 1.27 1.59 -16.14
N GLU A 78 0.58 0.52 -16.53
CA GLU A 78 -0.54 0.59 -17.48
C GLU A 78 -1.75 1.34 -16.88
N TYR A 79 -1.81 1.50 -15.56
CA TYR A 79 -2.85 2.24 -14.85
C TYR A 79 -2.57 3.74 -14.71
N PHE A 80 -1.39 4.21 -15.14
CA PHE A 80 -0.99 5.62 -15.09
C PHE A 80 -0.72 6.23 -16.48
N ALA A 81 -1.05 5.49 -17.55
CA ALA A 81 -0.87 5.88 -18.96
C ALA A 81 -2.06 6.70 -19.51
#